data_AF-A0A3E2GTJ9-F1
#
_entry.id   AF-A0A3E2GTJ9-F1
#
_cell.length_a   1.000
_cell.length_b   1.000
_cell.length_c   1.000
_cell.angle_alpha   90.00
_cell.angle_beta   90.00
_cell.angle_gamma   90.00
#
_symmetry.space_group_name_H-M   'P 1'
#
loop_
_entity.id
_entity.type
_entity.pdbx_description
1 polymer ?
#
loop_
_entity_poly.entity_id
_entity_poly.type
_entity_poly.pdbx_seq_one_letter_code
_entity_poly.pdbx_strand_id
1 'polypeptide(L)'
;MMDGIFGLDNSVPLWQDRDPTDHFDFLMHFSRSHGLAERFSLAIINPRPNSYRDYHIPSDDYFRNIATQVPYPHLEAIDGDRYTRSVSELPIRDWQCRTSSTTNAIGDLAGSATLYEDPLTMKTMEICSGVKRILLAGIGNSAISMERLEITEGMAWQFFCPINLRRFIHLYWELWHHNWPCIHKPSFQCTTALPNLLAAMALIGASISPRSSDRENARIWFDVIEELVFSDQCTGGMAWGGDLPSIFTRDERRRRLQTLQAAYVVCIFQNWEGDNTGQSRTRRSRFNTIIAMTRNLDISKARHRDMRSLAENDFNWEEFIYTEEKIRIILFVYLLDAAFVTWNNHPPRMILCELQMGLAHPESCFQAESSTKCFQNIKYWYSLFPQQQDECFYSVIQTFCRSKMNEVDQFRFAYTALINFWAIVKAFQIMIFHNHVMISSETQFQPVLNGINNWKAVWNRRFVNGDDDIFDVPIAENTAGTARVGMMDIGQHLGFWTHASEYWLLARLILNQMLSSSSNRIEASEDEPAGSLLDLSFFTRRTRAVGGPAEFVLVIEALDASILVAVPLEYDQARLQSHKCLEMDPAEIN
;
A
#
# COMPACT_ATOMS: atom_id res chain seq x y z
N MET A 1 -4.55 51.25 -6.49
CA MET A 1 -4.08 50.75 -7.81
C MET A 1 -4.44 49.28 -7.86
N MET A 2 -5.74 49.04 -8.00
CA MET A 2 -6.35 47.78 -8.41
C MET A 2 -6.58 47.89 -9.93
N ASP A 3 -6.71 46.75 -10.60
CA ASP A 3 -6.91 46.52 -12.04
C ASP A 3 -5.60 46.25 -12.81
N GLY A 4 -5.39 44.98 -13.17
CA GLY A 4 -4.34 44.64 -14.14
C GLY A 4 -3.78 43.23 -14.19
N ILE A 5 -4.47 42.17 -13.72
CA ILE A 5 -4.06 40.77 -14.05
C ILE A 5 -5.30 39.87 -14.20
N PHE A 6 -6.12 40.10 -15.23
CA PHE A 6 -7.04 39.10 -15.76
C PHE A 6 -7.11 39.27 -17.28
N GLY A 7 -6.04 38.87 -17.97
CA GLY A 7 -6.12 38.51 -19.38
C GLY A 7 -6.67 37.10 -19.47
N LEU A 8 -7.99 36.98 -19.63
CA LEU A 8 -8.65 35.72 -20.00
C LEU A 8 -8.26 35.40 -21.43
N ASP A 9 -7.24 34.55 -21.59
CA ASP A 9 -7.04 33.80 -22.82
C ASP A 9 -8.15 32.72 -22.87
N ASN A 10 -9.11 32.89 -23.77
CA ASN A 10 -10.27 32.02 -23.98
C ASN A 10 -9.88 30.67 -24.66
N SER A 11 -8.66 30.17 -24.42
CA SER A 11 -8.14 28.91 -24.97
C SER A 11 -7.93 27.81 -23.93
N VAL A 12 -8.31 28.03 -22.66
CA VAL A 12 -8.32 26.97 -21.64
C VAL A 12 -9.41 25.95 -21.99
N PRO A 13 -9.12 24.64 -22.11
CA PRO A 13 -10.13 23.65 -22.46
C PRO A 13 -11.31 23.73 -21.47
N LEU A 14 -12.50 23.91 -22.03
CA LEU A 14 -13.78 23.77 -21.35
C LEU A 14 -13.74 22.58 -20.39
N TRP A 15 -14.20 22.80 -19.15
CA TRP A 15 -14.57 21.80 -18.15
C TRP A 15 -15.04 20.48 -18.80
N GLN A 16 -14.14 19.54 -19.03
CA GLN A 16 -14.57 18.23 -19.46
C GLN A 16 -14.80 17.43 -18.20
N ASP A 17 -16.09 17.30 -17.85
CA ASP A 17 -16.57 16.35 -16.86
C ASP A 17 -16.30 14.91 -17.35
N ARG A 18 -15.02 14.51 -17.35
CA ARG A 18 -14.57 13.21 -17.84
C ARG A 18 -14.62 12.19 -16.73
N ASP A 19 -14.85 10.94 -17.11
CA ASP A 19 -14.69 9.84 -16.18
C ASP A 19 -13.20 9.72 -15.77
N PRO A 20 -12.92 9.55 -14.46
CA PRO A 20 -11.58 9.34 -13.92
C PRO A 20 -10.76 8.25 -14.61
N THR A 21 -11.42 7.20 -15.09
CA THR A 21 -10.88 6.13 -15.93
C THR A 21 -12.04 5.39 -16.60
N ASP A 22 -11.76 4.73 -17.72
CA ASP A 22 -12.69 3.94 -18.53
C ASP A 22 -12.28 2.46 -18.68
N HIS A 23 -11.18 2.03 -18.06
CA HIS A 23 -10.69 0.65 -18.12
C HIS A 23 -10.03 0.23 -16.78
N PHE A 24 -9.79 -1.08 -16.64
CA PHE A 24 -9.15 -1.69 -15.47
C PHE A 24 -7.77 -2.28 -15.80
N ASP A 25 -6.70 -1.48 -15.83
CA ASP A 25 -5.35 -2.02 -16.05
C ASP A 25 -4.79 -2.65 -14.77
N PHE A 26 -4.78 -1.89 -13.68
CA PHE A 26 -4.22 -2.32 -12.42
C PHE A 26 -5.07 -3.41 -11.77
N LEU A 27 -6.40 -3.26 -11.69
CA LEU A 27 -7.25 -4.25 -11.02
C LEU A 27 -7.27 -5.60 -11.76
N MET A 28 -7.15 -5.59 -13.09
CA MET A 28 -6.99 -6.81 -13.87
C MET A 28 -5.65 -7.48 -13.61
N HIS A 29 -4.55 -6.73 -13.67
CA HIS A 29 -3.23 -7.26 -13.36
C HIS A 29 -3.13 -7.79 -11.93
N PHE A 30 -3.64 -7.02 -10.97
CA PHE A 30 -3.64 -7.36 -9.55
C PHE A 30 -4.45 -8.62 -9.26
N SER A 31 -5.59 -8.82 -9.92
CA SER A 31 -6.43 -10.00 -9.71
C SER A 31 -5.79 -11.28 -10.28
N ARG A 32 -5.08 -11.18 -11.42
CA ARG A 32 -4.42 -12.30 -12.11
C ARG A 32 -3.06 -12.71 -11.53
N SER A 33 -2.34 -11.77 -10.92
CA SER A 33 -0.97 -11.97 -10.42
C SER A 33 -0.90 -12.68 -9.07
N HIS A 34 0.26 -13.24 -8.71
CA HIS A 34 0.48 -13.95 -7.44
C HIS A 34 1.69 -13.38 -6.68
N GLY A 35 1.68 -13.44 -5.35
CA GLY A 35 2.77 -12.84 -4.56
C GLY A 35 2.74 -11.31 -4.52
N LEU A 36 3.55 -10.73 -3.63
CA LEU A 36 3.64 -9.30 -3.39
C LEU A 36 4.26 -8.56 -4.58
N ALA A 37 5.37 -9.06 -5.12
CA ALA A 37 6.10 -8.34 -6.16
C ALA A 37 5.27 -8.16 -7.44
N GLU A 38 4.62 -9.22 -7.89
CA GLU A 38 3.86 -9.21 -9.14
C GLU A 38 2.55 -8.44 -8.98
N ARG A 39 1.79 -8.67 -7.89
CA ARG A 39 0.49 -8.00 -7.67
C ARG A 39 0.60 -6.49 -7.60
N PHE A 40 1.63 -5.98 -6.96
CA PHE A 40 1.82 -4.53 -6.79
C PHE A 40 2.66 -3.92 -7.91
N SER A 41 2.85 -4.64 -9.02
CA SER A 41 3.62 -4.20 -10.18
C SER A 41 4.98 -3.63 -9.79
N LEU A 42 5.60 -4.22 -8.75
CA LEU A 42 6.93 -3.83 -8.35
C LEU A 42 7.83 -4.26 -9.50
N ALA A 43 8.46 -3.29 -10.17
CA ALA A 43 9.50 -3.61 -11.12
C ALA A 43 10.49 -4.50 -10.37
N ILE A 44 10.51 -5.79 -10.68
CA ILE A 44 11.63 -6.64 -10.29
C ILE A 44 12.76 -6.02 -11.10
N ILE A 45 13.49 -5.10 -10.47
CA ILE A 45 14.67 -4.49 -11.05
C ILE A 45 15.57 -5.69 -11.30
N ASN A 46 15.57 -6.20 -12.53
CA ASN A 46 16.64 -7.04 -13.03
C ASN A 46 17.86 -6.13 -12.88
N PRO A 47 18.76 -6.38 -11.92
CA PRO A 47 19.88 -5.50 -11.75
C PRO A 47 20.64 -5.52 -13.08
N ARG A 48 20.77 -4.35 -13.72
CA ARG A 48 21.85 -4.18 -14.68
C ARG A 48 23.12 -4.63 -13.94
N PRO A 49 23.99 -5.47 -14.53
CA PRO A 49 25.05 -6.17 -13.81
C PRO A 49 26.15 -5.28 -13.16
N ASN A 50 25.96 -3.96 -13.12
CA ASN A 50 26.94 -2.98 -12.64
C ASN A 50 26.55 -2.18 -11.38
N SER A 51 25.40 -2.43 -10.73
CA SER A 51 25.04 -1.66 -9.50
C SER A 51 25.29 -2.38 -8.16
N TYR A 52 25.85 -3.59 -8.18
CA TYR A 52 26.24 -4.36 -6.99
C TYR A 52 27.71 -4.78 -7.09
N ARG A 53 28.62 -3.80 -7.09
CA ARG A 53 30.03 -3.96 -6.69
C ARG A 53 30.26 -2.77 -5.76
N ASP A 54 30.22 -2.90 -4.44
CA ASP A 54 31.21 -3.62 -3.64
C ASP A 54 30.59 -4.22 -2.36
N TYR A 55 30.34 -5.52 -2.37
CA TYR A 55 30.39 -6.34 -1.17
C TYR A 55 31.08 -7.63 -1.58
N HIS A 56 32.33 -7.83 -1.16
CA HIS A 56 32.98 -9.13 -1.27
C HIS A 56 32.22 -10.11 -0.35
N ILE A 57 31.28 -10.84 -0.93
CA ILE A 57 30.63 -12.01 -0.32
C ILE A 57 31.51 -13.21 -0.67
N PRO A 58 31.83 -14.13 0.27
CA PRO A 58 32.53 -15.38 -0.06
C PRO A 58 31.77 -16.15 -1.15
N SER A 59 32.51 -16.71 -2.11
CA SER A 59 31.96 -17.41 -3.28
C SER A 59 30.99 -18.55 -2.92
N ASP A 60 30.08 -18.86 -3.85
CA ASP A 60 29.10 -19.95 -3.80
C ASP A 60 29.69 -21.35 -3.45
N ASP A 61 31.02 -21.51 -3.52
CA ASP A 61 31.72 -22.74 -3.13
C ASP A 61 31.70 -23.02 -1.62
N TYR A 62 31.50 -22.00 -0.77
CA TYR A 62 31.33 -22.23 0.67
C TYR A 62 29.97 -22.91 0.97
N PHE A 63 28.93 -22.55 0.21
CA PHE A 63 27.57 -23.06 0.40
C PHE A 63 27.35 -24.46 -0.18
N ARG A 64 28.12 -24.88 -1.19
CA ARG A 64 28.10 -26.28 -1.68
C ARG A 64 28.69 -27.27 -0.67
N ASN A 65 29.73 -26.89 0.06
CA ASN A 65 30.46 -27.82 0.94
C ASN A 65 29.67 -28.27 2.18
N ILE A 66 28.66 -27.51 2.62
CA ILE A 66 27.75 -27.92 3.71
C ILE A 66 26.62 -28.82 3.17
N ALA A 67 26.16 -28.60 1.93
CA ALA A 67 25.14 -29.42 1.29
C ALA A 67 25.63 -30.82 0.89
N THR A 68 26.94 -31.02 0.72
CA THR A 68 27.53 -32.32 0.30
C THR A 68 27.71 -33.34 1.42
N GLN A 69 27.41 -33.00 2.69
CA GLN A 69 27.59 -33.93 3.82
C GLN A 69 26.31 -34.71 4.23
N VAL A 70 25.20 -34.53 3.51
CA VAL A 70 23.95 -35.30 3.74
C VAL A 70 23.40 -35.78 2.40
N PRO A 71 23.18 -37.10 2.18
CA PRO A 71 22.74 -37.60 0.90
C PRO A 71 21.26 -37.28 0.67
N TYR A 72 20.96 -36.35 -0.25
CA TYR A 72 19.64 -36.21 -0.87
C TYR A 72 19.66 -36.83 -2.27
N PRO A 73 18.64 -37.63 -2.67
CA PRO A 73 18.54 -38.14 -4.02
C PRO A 73 17.97 -37.09 -4.98
N HIS A 74 18.69 -36.88 -6.08
CA HIS A 74 18.26 -36.37 -7.39
C HIS A 74 17.72 -34.92 -7.51
N LEU A 75 18.57 -34.03 -8.00
CA LEU A 75 18.23 -32.99 -8.97
C LEU A 75 19.46 -32.72 -9.86
N GLU A 76 19.33 -33.03 -11.14
CA GLU A 76 20.38 -32.92 -12.16
C GLU A 76 20.72 -31.44 -12.47
N ALA A 77 22.01 -31.18 -12.65
CA ALA A 77 22.58 -29.87 -12.96
C ALA A 77 22.42 -29.50 -14.45
N ILE A 78 22.19 -28.23 -14.75
CA ILE A 78 22.39 -27.65 -16.08
C ILE A 78 23.24 -26.37 -15.96
N ASP A 79 24.06 -26.19 -17.00
CA ASP A 79 25.42 -25.67 -17.05
C ASP A 79 25.54 -24.17 -17.47
N GLY A 80 26.51 -23.48 -16.85
CA GLY A 80 27.61 -22.73 -17.49
C GLY A 80 27.39 -21.61 -18.51
N ASP A 81 27.75 -20.39 -18.07
CA ASP A 81 28.57 -19.36 -18.75
C ASP A 81 28.14 -18.71 -20.08
N ARG A 82 28.12 -17.35 -20.07
CA ARG A 82 29.02 -16.54 -20.94
C ARG A 82 28.96 -15.01 -20.78
N TYR A 83 30.16 -14.42 -20.86
CA TYR A 83 30.56 -13.10 -21.40
C TYR A 83 30.77 -11.86 -20.50
N THR A 84 32.05 -11.48 -20.45
CA THR A 84 32.69 -10.23 -20.02
C THR A 84 32.52 -9.06 -21.03
N ARG A 85 32.34 -7.81 -20.57
CA ARG A 85 32.94 -6.57 -21.15
C ARG A 85 32.67 -5.30 -20.31
N SER A 86 33.45 -4.25 -20.62
CA SER A 86 33.95 -3.15 -19.80
C SER A 86 33.16 -1.83 -19.77
N VAL A 87 33.27 -1.11 -18.63
CA VAL A 87 33.46 0.36 -18.40
C VAL A 87 32.35 1.37 -18.79
N SER A 88 31.83 2.11 -17.80
CA SER A 88 32.01 3.58 -17.61
C SER A 88 31.06 4.16 -16.55
N GLU A 89 31.61 5.04 -15.71
CA GLU A 89 31.10 5.65 -14.46
C GLU A 89 29.98 6.68 -14.65
N LEU A 90 29.05 6.79 -13.67
CA LEU A 90 28.32 8.02 -13.27
C LEU A 90 27.83 7.88 -11.80
N PRO A 91 27.63 9.00 -11.06
CA PRO A 91 27.83 9.06 -9.61
C PRO A 91 26.62 8.61 -8.79
N ILE A 92 26.83 7.69 -7.84
CA ILE A 92 25.86 7.27 -6.84
C ILE A 92 25.90 8.28 -5.68
N ARG A 93 24.74 8.89 -5.37
CA ARG A 93 24.54 9.66 -4.13
C ARG A 93 24.42 8.67 -2.98
N ASP A 94 25.46 8.60 -2.17
CA ASP A 94 25.55 7.74 -0.99
C ASP A 94 24.44 8.02 0.04
N TRP A 95 23.56 7.03 0.25
CA TRP A 95 22.72 6.95 1.44
C TRP A 95 23.53 6.24 2.55
N GLN A 96 24.44 6.97 3.17
CA GLN A 96 25.09 6.49 4.38
C GLN A 96 24.06 6.51 5.51
N CYS A 97 23.73 5.32 6.02
CA CYS A 97 23.11 5.17 7.33
C CYS A 97 23.94 6.03 8.30
N ARG A 98 23.32 7.05 8.95
CA ARG A 98 24.01 7.94 9.88
C ARG A 98 24.44 7.15 11.12
N THR A 99 25.49 6.36 10.97
CA THR A 99 26.33 5.85 12.04
C THR A 99 27.56 6.73 12.05
N SER A 100 27.80 7.41 13.16
CA SER A 100 28.97 8.23 13.39
C SER A 100 30.25 7.44 13.08
N SER A 101 30.98 7.89 12.05
CA SER A 101 32.44 7.84 11.87
C SER A 101 33.19 6.52 12.14
N THR A 102 33.67 5.87 11.07
CA THR A 102 35.11 5.86 10.69
C THR A 102 35.30 5.12 9.37
N THR A 103 35.77 5.86 8.36
CA THR A 103 36.30 5.33 7.10
C THR A 103 37.74 4.84 7.27
N ASN A 104 38.11 3.85 6.45
CA ASN A 104 39.43 3.25 6.19
C ASN A 104 39.68 1.87 6.84
N ALA A 105 39.53 0.81 6.05
CA ALA A 105 40.58 -0.19 5.82
C ALA A 105 40.10 -1.22 4.77
N ILE A 106 40.73 -1.20 3.60
CA ILE A 106 40.74 -2.32 2.66
C ILE A 106 41.80 -3.31 3.15
N GLY A 107 41.45 -4.59 3.29
CA GLY A 107 42.41 -5.67 3.46
C GLY A 107 41.89 -6.84 4.31
N ASP A 108 41.46 -7.89 3.63
CA ASP A 108 41.64 -9.32 3.94
C ASP A 108 41.68 -9.84 5.40
N LEU A 109 40.85 -10.88 5.63
CA LEU A 109 40.77 -11.81 6.76
C LEU A 109 40.27 -11.29 8.13
N ALA A 110 38.97 -11.43 8.41
CA ALA A 110 38.43 -11.67 9.78
C ALA A 110 36.93 -12.05 9.81
N GLY A 111 36.57 -13.26 9.37
CA GLY A 111 35.18 -13.75 9.32
C GLY A 111 34.51 -14.16 10.64
N SER A 112 34.87 -13.57 11.79
CA SER A 112 34.20 -13.90 13.07
C SER A 112 34.31 -12.81 14.14
N ALA A 113 35.33 -11.94 14.08
CA ALA A 113 35.57 -10.94 15.12
C ALA A 113 34.74 -9.64 14.98
N THR A 114 34.13 -9.38 13.83
CA THR A 114 33.44 -8.10 13.53
C THR A 114 31.93 -8.11 13.76
N LEU A 115 31.32 -9.26 14.08
CA LEU A 115 29.89 -9.36 14.36
C LEU A 115 29.51 -8.74 15.72
N TYR A 116 30.40 -8.73 16.71
CA TYR A 116 30.09 -8.20 18.04
C TYR A 116 30.07 -6.67 18.13
N GLU A 117 30.65 -5.97 17.15
CA GLU A 117 30.67 -4.49 17.12
C GLU A 117 29.53 -3.88 16.28
N ASP A 118 28.76 -4.72 15.58
CA ASP A 118 27.67 -4.24 14.74
C ASP A 118 26.47 -3.78 15.59
N PRO A 119 25.97 -2.53 15.43
CA PRO A 119 24.82 -2.01 16.19
C PRO A 119 23.53 -2.83 16.07
N LEU A 120 23.38 -3.64 15.01
CA LEU A 120 22.20 -4.49 14.81
C LEU A 120 22.35 -5.89 15.38
N THR A 121 23.51 -6.27 15.90
CA THR A 121 23.72 -7.61 16.48
C THR A 121 22.78 -7.88 17.65
N MET A 122 22.51 -6.88 18.49
CA MET A 122 21.49 -7.01 19.54
C MET A 122 20.10 -7.26 18.97
N LYS A 123 19.73 -6.61 17.86
CA LYS A 123 18.45 -6.84 17.19
C LYS A 123 18.37 -8.23 16.58
N THR A 124 19.44 -8.71 15.95
CA THR A 124 19.53 -10.10 15.49
C THR A 124 19.34 -11.08 16.64
N MET A 125 20.03 -10.89 17.76
CA MET A 125 19.90 -11.73 18.96
C MET A 125 18.46 -11.76 19.48
N GLU A 126 17.81 -10.60 19.60
CA GLU A 126 16.42 -10.48 20.04
C GLU A 126 15.46 -11.24 19.11
N ILE A 127 15.62 -11.10 17.78
CA ILE A 127 14.81 -11.80 16.78
C ILE A 127 15.03 -13.32 16.87
N CYS A 128 16.29 -13.77 16.82
CA CYS A 128 16.64 -15.19 16.84
C CYS A 128 16.21 -15.87 18.16
N SER A 129 16.34 -15.18 19.29
CA SER A 129 15.83 -15.67 20.58
C SER A 129 14.30 -15.77 20.58
N GLY A 130 13.61 -14.82 19.95
CA GLY A 130 12.16 -14.87 19.74
C GLY A 130 11.73 -16.08 18.92
N VAL A 131 12.38 -16.29 17.77
CA VAL A 131 12.20 -17.46 16.90
C VAL A 131 12.39 -18.76 17.67
N LYS A 132 13.50 -18.90 18.39
CA LYS A 132 13.81 -20.08 19.22
C LYS A 132 12.70 -20.37 20.24
N ARG A 133 12.20 -19.33 20.91
CA ARG A 133 11.11 -19.47 21.90
C ARG A 133 9.83 -20.02 21.28
N ILE A 134 9.45 -19.53 20.10
CA ILE A 134 8.26 -20.01 19.39
C ILE A 134 8.44 -21.46 18.94
N LEU A 135 9.60 -21.80 18.38
CA LEU A 135 9.90 -23.17 17.95
C LEU A 135 9.89 -24.16 19.13
N LEU A 136 10.47 -23.79 20.27
CA LEU A 136 10.44 -24.61 21.49
C LEU A 136 9.01 -24.84 22.02
N ALA A 137 8.12 -23.84 21.91
CA ALA A 137 6.74 -23.98 22.36
C ALA A 137 5.92 -24.96 21.48
N GLY A 138 6.29 -25.13 20.21
CA GLY A 138 5.61 -26.02 19.27
C GLY A 138 6.16 -27.45 19.23
N ILE A 139 7.29 -27.72 19.89
CA ILE A 139 8.05 -28.97 19.76
C ILE A 139 7.94 -29.79 21.06
N GLY A 140 7.49 -31.04 20.97
CA GLY A 140 7.61 -32.01 22.08
C GLY A 140 9.05 -32.48 22.30
N ASN A 141 9.38 -32.93 23.52
CA ASN A 141 10.74 -33.28 24.02
C ASN A 141 11.44 -34.50 23.35
N SER A 142 11.43 -34.63 22.02
CA SER A 142 12.13 -35.72 21.31
C SER A 142 13.55 -35.31 20.87
N ALA A 143 14.46 -36.26 20.66
CA ALA A 143 15.82 -35.96 20.20
C ALA A 143 15.86 -35.43 18.75
N ILE A 144 15.04 -36.00 17.85
CA ILE A 144 14.91 -35.57 16.44
C ILE A 144 14.35 -34.14 16.35
N SER A 145 13.42 -33.83 17.25
CA SER A 145 12.86 -32.50 17.43
C SER A 145 13.93 -31.45 17.81
N MET A 146 14.93 -31.82 18.60
CA MET A 146 16.01 -30.93 19.05
C MET A 146 17.06 -30.69 17.97
N GLU A 147 17.45 -31.71 17.20
CA GLU A 147 18.38 -31.55 16.06
C GLU A 147 17.81 -30.61 14.98
N ARG A 148 16.52 -30.77 14.66
CA ARG A 148 15.82 -29.84 13.75
C ARG A 148 15.77 -28.41 14.28
N LEU A 149 15.71 -28.23 15.60
CA LEU A 149 15.72 -26.91 16.24
C LEU A 149 17.08 -26.22 16.09
N GLU A 150 18.19 -26.94 16.29
CA GLU A 150 19.56 -26.39 16.15
C GLU A 150 19.84 -25.94 14.70
N ILE A 151 19.44 -26.75 13.72
CA ILE A 151 19.55 -26.40 12.29
C ILE A 151 18.73 -25.14 12.00
N THR A 152 17.49 -25.09 12.50
CA THR A 152 16.60 -23.93 12.28
C THR A 152 17.15 -22.68 12.98
N GLU A 153 17.77 -22.80 14.16
CA GLU A 153 18.43 -21.69 14.84
C GLU A 153 19.60 -21.13 14.03
N GLY A 154 20.45 -22.01 13.47
CA GLY A 154 21.53 -21.61 12.56
C GLY A 154 21.01 -20.88 11.31
N MET A 155 19.92 -21.38 10.72
CA MET A 155 19.27 -20.72 9.58
C MET A 155 18.68 -19.36 9.96
N ALA A 156 18.10 -19.22 11.16
CA ALA A 156 17.55 -17.95 11.65
C ALA A 156 18.65 -16.90 11.79
N TRP A 157 19.78 -17.29 12.39
CA TRP A 157 20.96 -16.44 12.51
C TRP A 157 21.51 -15.99 11.16
N GLN A 158 21.56 -16.90 10.19
CA GLN A 158 22.00 -16.57 8.84
C GLN A 158 21.03 -15.60 8.15
N PHE A 159 19.72 -15.81 8.29
CA PHE A 159 18.72 -14.97 7.64
C PHE A 159 18.62 -13.58 8.28
N PHE A 160 18.59 -13.49 9.61
CA PHE A 160 18.44 -12.24 10.35
C PHE A 160 19.76 -11.62 10.79
N CYS A 161 20.91 -12.06 10.26
CA CYS A 161 22.20 -11.43 10.57
C CYS A 161 22.20 -9.94 10.17
N PRO A 162 23.04 -9.10 10.79
CA PRO A 162 23.06 -7.65 10.56
C PRO A 162 23.15 -7.25 9.09
N ILE A 163 23.95 -7.95 8.28
CA ILE A 163 24.11 -7.66 6.85
C ILE A 163 22.84 -7.95 6.05
N ASN A 164 22.15 -9.05 6.33
CA ASN A 164 20.89 -9.39 5.68
C ASN A 164 19.75 -8.49 6.16
N LEU A 165 19.69 -8.15 7.46
CA LEU A 165 18.72 -7.19 7.98
C LEU A 165 18.83 -5.84 7.26
N ARG A 166 20.03 -5.26 7.14
CA ARG A 166 20.22 -4.00 6.41
C ARG A 166 19.77 -4.12 4.97
N ARG A 167 20.18 -5.20 4.29
CA ARG A 167 19.84 -5.43 2.88
C ARG A 167 18.34 -5.56 2.66
N PHE A 168 17.65 -6.38 3.45
CA PHE A 168 16.21 -6.57 3.31
C PHE A 168 15.41 -5.34 3.74
N ILE A 169 15.81 -4.65 4.81
CA ILE A 169 15.17 -3.39 5.21
C ILE A 169 15.37 -2.31 4.14
N HIS A 170 16.53 -2.25 3.49
CA HIS A 170 16.75 -1.37 2.36
C HIS A 170 15.80 -1.70 1.20
N LEU A 171 15.64 -2.97 0.84
CA LEU A 171 14.66 -3.39 -0.19
C LEU A 171 13.23 -3.03 0.21
N TYR A 172 12.85 -3.15 1.48
CA TYR A 172 11.56 -2.65 1.97
C TYR A 172 11.40 -1.14 1.70
N TRP A 173 12.42 -0.33 2.02
CA TRP A 173 12.34 1.12 1.85
C TRP A 173 12.26 1.56 0.39
N GLU A 174 12.97 0.86 -0.49
CA GLU A 174 13.03 1.22 -1.91
C GLU A 174 11.83 0.67 -2.70
N LEU A 175 11.37 -0.54 -2.37
CA LEU A 175 10.40 -1.26 -3.21
C LEU A 175 9.01 -1.42 -2.58
N TRP A 176 8.85 -1.23 -1.26
CA TRP A 176 7.55 -1.45 -0.60
C TRP A 176 7.02 -0.25 0.15
N HIS A 177 7.89 0.58 0.73
CA HIS A 177 7.45 1.64 1.64
C HIS A 177 6.44 2.59 0.99
N HIS A 178 6.60 2.88 -0.29
CA HIS A 178 5.64 3.70 -1.03
C HIS A 178 4.24 3.07 -1.10
N ASN A 179 4.06 1.76 -0.98
CA ASN A 179 2.74 1.13 -0.90
C ASN A 179 2.14 1.18 0.51
N TRP A 180 2.95 1.42 1.52
CA TRP A 180 2.53 1.44 2.92
C TRP A 180 3.34 2.47 3.74
N PRO A 181 3.07 3.77 3.56
CA PRO A 181 3.79 4.86 4.21
C PRO A 181 3.26 5.09 5.63
N CYS A 182 3.28 4.04 6.46
CA CYS A 182 2.86 4.11 7.87
C CYS A 182 4.01 4.34 8.84
N ILE A 183 5.23 4.42 8.34
CA ILE A 183 6.45 4.63 9.13
C ILE A 183 7.18 5.83 8.53
N HIS A 184 7.59 6.79 9.35
CA HIS A 184 8.33 7.95 8.88
C HIS A 184 9.79 7.57 8.55
N LYS A 185 10.12 7.47 7.26
CA LYS A 185 11.44 6.98 6.77
C LYS A 185 12.60 7.83 7.35
N PRO A 186 12.57 9.18 7.33
CA PRO A 186 13.68 9.99 7.83
C PRO A 186 14.00 9.83 9.33
N SER A 187 13.01 9.53 10.18
CA SER A 187 13.25 9.35 11.62
C SER A 187 13.44 7.89 12.04
N PHE A 188 13.25 6.94 11.14
CA PHE A 188 13.32 5.52 11.49
C PHE A 188 14.76 5.08 11.73
N GLN A 189 14.99 4.39 12.86
CA GLN A 189 16.29 3.84 13.20
C GLN A 189 16.16 2.35 13.53
N CYS A 190 16.92 1.51 12.82
CA CYS A 190 16.88 0.07 13.02
C CYS A 190 17.32 -0.34 14.43
N THR A 191 18.22 0.42 15.06
CA THR A 191 18.75 0.12 16.40
C THR A 191 17.73 0.34 17.51
N THR A 192 16.75 1.23 17.32
CA THR A 192 15.74 1.58 18.34
C THR A 192 14.37 0.96 18.05
N ALA A 193 14.11 0.50 16.83
CA ALA A 193 12.87 -0.16 16.45
C ALA A 193 12.65 -1.49 17.20
N LEU A 194 11.37 -1.87 17.33
CA LEU A 194 11.01 -3.19 17.86
C LEU A 194 11.57 -4.32 16.98
N PRO A 195 12.17 -5.37 17.56
CA PRO A 195 12.69 -6.52 16.83
C PRO A 195 11.65 -7.18 15.92
N ASN A 196 10.43 -7.31 16.43
CA ASN A 196 9.28 -7.87 15.71
C ASN A 196 8.94 -7.04 14.45
N LEU A 197 9.04 -5.71 14.53
CA LEU A 197 8.83 -4.83 13.39
C LEU A 197 9.96 -4.99 12.37
N LEU A 198 11.22 -5.05 12.81
CA LEU A 198 12.37 -5.26 11.93
C LEU A 198 12.31 -6.61 11.21
N ALA A 199 11.95 -7.68 11.91
CA ALA A 199 11.77 -9.01 11.32
C ALA A 199 10.67 -8.98 10.25
N ALA A 200 9.52 -8.37 10.55
CA ALA A 200 8.41 -8.25 9.61
C ALA A 200 8.79 -7.41 8.36
N MET A 201 9.47 -6.27 8.55
CA MET A 201 9.98 -5.43 7.44
C MET A 201 11.01 -6.20 6.60
N ALA A 202 11.93 -6.94 7.23
CA ALA A 202 12.91 -7.75 6.54
C ALA A 202 12.25 -8.86 5.71
N LEU A 203 11.18 -9.49 6.20
CA LEU A 203 10.44 -10.50 5.42
C LEU A 203 9.74 -9.92 4.20
N ILE A 204 9.18 -8.72 4.28
CA ILE A 204 8.65 -8.02 3.09
C ILE A 204 9.78 -7.76 2.10
N GLY A 205 10.88 -7.17 2.56
CA GLY A 205 12.03 -6.84 1.71
C GLY A 205 12.66 -8.07 1.04
N ALA A 206 12.75 -9.18 1.76
CA ALA A 206 13.21 -10.46 1.21
C ALA A 206 12.22 -11.04 0.19
N SER A 207 10.91 -10.96 0.46
CA SER A 207 9.84 -11.45 -0.43
C SER A 207 9.79 -10.71 -1.78
N ILE A 208 10.22 -9.45 -1.81
CA ILE A 208 10.29 -8.64 -3.04
C ILE A 208 11.71 -8.51 -3.60
N SER A 209 12.66 -9.27 -3.04
CA SER A 209 14.04 -9.28 -3.53
C SER A 209 14.10 -9.77 -4.98
N PRO A 210 14.94 -9.17 -5.84
CA PRO A 210 15.20 -9.70 -7.17
C PRO A 210 15.73 -11.14 -7.15
N ARG A 211 16.42 -11.55 -6.08
CA ARG A 211 16.97 -12.91 -5.94
C ARG A 211 15.89 -13.88 -5.48
N SER A 212 15.63 -14.91 -6.27
CA SER A 212 14.67 -15.97 -5.92
C SER A 212 15.02 -16.71 -4.63
N SER A 213 16.31 -16.89 -4.35
CA SER A 213 16.77 -17.52 -3.10
C SER A 213 16.35 -16.75 -1.85
N ASP A 214 16.34 -15.41 -1.90
CA ASP A 214 15.88 -14.60 -0.77
C ASP A 214 14.38 -14.76 -0.55
N ARG A 215 13.60 -14.77 -1.64
CA ARG A 215 12.15 -14.95 -1.59
C ARG A 215 11.78 -16.31 -1.02
N GLU A 216 12.45 -17.37 -1.47
CA GLU A 216 12.20 -18.72 -0.96
C GLU A 216 12.62 -18.86 0.50
N ASN A 217 13.78 -18.31 0.89
CA ASN A 217 14.22 -18.32 2.28
C ASN A 217 13.32 -17.52 3.22
N ALA A 218 12.67 -16.45 2.74
CA ALA A 218 11.73 -15.67 3.54
C ALA A 218 10.52 -16.50 3.97
N ARG A 219 10.02 -17.39 3.09
CA ARG A 219 8.83 -18.22 3.33
C ARG A 219 8.96 -19.13 4.55
N ILE A 220 10.18 -19.59 4.84
CA ILE A 220 10.51 -20.43 6.00
C ILE A 220 10.10 -19.74 7.32
N TRP A 221 10.13 -18.41 7.35
CA TRP A 221 9.97 -17.63 8.57
C TRP A 221 8.57 -17.03 8.76
N PHE A 222 7.67 -17.12 7.76
CA PHE A 222 6.37 -16.44 7.82
C PHE A 222 5.52 -16.86 9.02
N ASP A 223 5.32 -18.17 9.21
CA ASP A 223 4.51 -18.69 10.31
C ASP A 223 5.15 -18.40 11.68
N VAL A 224 6.48 -18.55 11.78
CA VAL A 224 7.20 -18.34 13.04
C VAL A 224 7.17 -16.87 13.45
N ILE A 225 7.38 -15.94 12.50
CA ILE A 225 7.31 -14.51 12.77
C ILE A 225 5.86 -14.05 12.99
N GLU A 226 4.88 -14.66 12.32
CA GLU A 226 3.47 -14.45 12.65
C GLU A 226 3.19 -14.82 14.11
N GLU A 227 3.54 -16.03 14.54
CA GLU A 227 3.31 -16.45 15.93
C GLU A 227 4.12 -15.59 16.92
N LEU A 228 5.35 -15.18 16.56
CA LEU A 228 6.17 -14.29 17.38
C LEU A 228 5.48 -12.95 17.65
N VAL A 229 4.90 -12.34 16.61
CA VAL A 229 4.22 -11.04 16.69
C VAL A 229 2.89 -11.16 17.43
N PHE A 230 2.09 -12.19 17.14
CA PHE A 230 0.76 -12.35 17.72
C PHE A 230 0.76 -12.95 19.13
N SER A 231 1.84 -13.61 19.54
CA SER A 231 2.07 -14.08 20.92
C SER A 231 2.82 -13.05 21.77
N ASP A 232 3.13 -11.87 21.24
CA ASP A 232 3.78 -10.80 21.99
C ASP A 232 2.84 -10.25 23.08
N GLN A 233 3.42 -9.94 24.25
CA GLN A 233 2.64 -9.45 25.39
C GLN A 233 1.96 -8.11 25.09
N CYS A 234 2.60 -7.22 24.32
CA CYS A 234 2.01 -5.95 23.92
C CYS A 234 0.82 -6.18 22.97
N THR A 235 0.93 -7.14 22.04
CA THR A 235 -0.19 -7.55 21.19
C THR A 235 -1.37 -8.04 22.02
N GLY A 236 -1.12 -8.94 22.98
CA GLY A 236 -2.15 -9.45 23.89
C GLY A 236 -2.79 -8.35 24.75
N GLY A 237 -1.99 -7.47 25.36
CA GLY A 237 -2.46 -6.35 26.17
C GLY A 237 -3.32 -5.36 25.38
N MET A 238 -2.92 -5.06 24.14
CA MET A 238 -3.66 -4.21 23.21
C MET A 238 -4.94 -4.86 22.68
N ALA A 239 -4.98 -6.18 22.48
CA ALA A 239 -6.15 -6.84 21.89
C ALA A 239 -7.23 -7.21 22.92
N TRP A 240 -6.83 -7.61 24.14
CA TRP A 240 -7.72 -8.23 25.11
C TRP A 240 -7.96 -7.39 26.38
N GLY A 241 -7.51 -6.14 26.40
CA GLY A 241 -7.89 -5.16 27.43
C GLY A 241 -7.22 -5.37 28.79
N GLY A 242 -5.91 -5.66 28.79
CA GLY A 242 -5.12 -5.79 30.02
C GLY A 242 -4.62 -4.46 30.60
N ASP A 243 -4.60 -3.39 29.79
CA ASP A 243 -4.12 -2.08 30.20
C ASP A 243 -5.30 -1.19 30.61
N LEU A 244 -5.33 -0.72 31.87
CA LEU A 244 -6.17 0.43 32.23
C LEU A 244 -5.83 1.60 31.29
N PRO A 245 -6.76 2.51 30.96
CA PRO A 245 -6.46 3.72 30.22
C PRO A 245 -5.60 4.66 31.09
N SER A 246 -4.32 4.32 31.22
CA SER A 246 -3.28 5.10 31.86
C SER A 246 -2.75 6.14 30.87
N ILE A 247 -2.10 7.17 31.41
CA ILE A 247 -1.28 8.07 30.61
C ILE A 247 -0.05 7.27 30.18
N PHE A 248 -0.10 6.65 29.01
CA PHE A 248 1.04 5.94 28.45
C PHE A 248 2.22 6.91 28.29
N THR A 249 3.41 6.46 28.69
CA THR A 249 4.65 7.16 28.41
C THR A 249 4.88 7.28 26.91
N ARG A 250 5.75 8.20 26.47
CA ARG A 250 6.11 8.33 25.05
C ARG A 250 6.62 7.01 24.46
N ASP A 251 7.44 6.27 25.22
CA ASP A 251 8.02 5.01 24.79
C ASP A 251 6.97 3.89 24.68
N GLU A 252 6.01 3.83 25.60
CA GLU A 252 4.88 2.90 25.52
C GLU A 252 3.97 3.21 24.33
N ARG A 253 3.65 4.49 24.10
CA ARG A 253 2.88 4.93 22.91
C ARG A 253 3.58 4.49 21.62
N ARG A 254 4.90 4.67 21.56
CA ARG A 254 5.73 4.26 20.41
C ARG A 254 5.77 2.75 20.24
N ARG A 255 5.95 2.00 21.34
CA ARG A 255 5.93 0.53 21.34
C ARG A 255 4.60 0.00 20.80
N ARG A 256 3.48 0.46 21.34
CA ARG A 256 2.12 0.05 20.89
C ARG A 256 1.90 0.31 19.41
N LEU A 257 2.33 1.47 18.92
CA LEU A 257 2.25 1.82 17.50
C LEU A 257 3.09 0.87 16.63
N GLN A 258 4.34 0.60 17.02
CA GLN A 258 5.21 -0.34 16.31
C GLN A 258 4.71 -1.79 16.38
N THR A 259 4.08 -2.20 17.48
CA THR A 259 3.43 -3.52 17.59
C THR A 259 2.29 -3.66 16.58
N LEU A 260 1.44 -2.63 16.43
CA LEU A 260 0.37 -2.62 15.42
C LEU A 260 0.94 -2.62 13.99
N GLN A 261 1.98 -1.82 13.73
CA GLN A 261 2.68 -1.79 12.45
C GLN A 261 3.25 -3.18 12.11
N ALA A 262 3.89 -3.87 13.06
CA ALA A 262 4.42 -5.22 12.85
C ALA A 262 3.30 -6.23 12.55
N ALA A 263 2.21 -6.22 13.34
CA ALA A 263 1.06 -7.09 13.12
C ALA A 263 0.42 -6.85 11.75
N TYR A 264 0.30 -5.60 11.31
CA TYR A 264 -0.19 -5.24 9.98
C TYR A 264 0.69 -5.84 8.88
N VAL A 265 2.01 -5.67 8.98
CA VAL A 265 2.96 -6.22 7.99
C VAL A 265 2.87 -7.75 7.90
N VAL A 266 2.69 -8.43 9.03
CA VAL A 266 2.44 -9.88 9.05
C VAL A 266 1.19 -10.24 8.26
N CYS A 267 0.08 -9.52 8.45
CA CYS A 267 -1.12 -9.76 7.66
C CYS A 267 -0.91 -9.48 6.17
N ILE A 268 -0.04 -8.53 5.80
CA ILE A 268 0.28 -8.26 4.39
C ILE A 268 1.02 -9.44 3.76
N PHE A 269 2.15 -9.90 4.32
CA PHE A 269 2.88 -11.00 3.68
C PHE A 269 2.11 -12.32 3.77
N GLN A 270 1.40 -12.61 4.88
CA GLN A 270 0.61 -13.84 4.94
C GLN A 270 -0.59 -13.82 3.99
N ASN A 271 -1.17 -12.65 3.69
CA ASN A 271 -2.28 -12.57 2.76
C ASN A 271 -1.84 -12.75 1.29
N TRP A 272 -0.62 -12.36 0.94
CA TRP A 272 -0.17 -12.31 -0.47
C TRP A 272 0.92 -13.33 -0.83
N GLU A 273 1.80 -13.68 0.11
CA GLU A 273 2.86 -14.70 -0.05
C GLU A 273 2.62 -15.97 0.78
N GLY A 274 1.75 -15.90 1.79
CA GLY A 274 1.42 -17.03 2.65
C GLY A 274 0.68 -18.15 1.92
N ASP A 275 0.76 -19.35 2.47
CA ASP A 275 -0.01 -20.49 1.99
C ASP A 275 -1.52 -20.31 2.26
N ASN A 276 -2.35 -21.21 1.75
CA ASN A 276 -3.81 -21.13 1.95
C ASN A 276 -4.20 -21.13 3.43
N THR A 277 -3.42 -21.79 4.29
CA THR A 277 -3.62 -21.84 5.73
C THR A 277 -3.37 -20.47 6.37
N GLY A 278 -2.22 -19.87 6.10
CA GLY A 278 -1.80 -18.54 6.57
C GLY A 278 -2.72 -17.43 6.07
N GLN A 279 -3.14 -17.49 4.81
CA GLN A 279 -4.13 -16.59 4.23
C GLN A 279 -5.49 -16.67 4.95
N SER A 280 -6.00 -17.89 5.18
CA SER A 280 -7.26 -18.12 5.88
C SER A 280 -7.19 -17.66 7.34
N ARG A 281 -6.09 -17.99 8.05
CA ARG A 281 -5.83 -17.59 9.44
C ARG A 281 -5.71 -16.07 9.56
N THR A 282 -5.05 -15.42 8.60
CA THR A 282 -4.95 -13.96 8.52
C THR A 282 -6.32 -13.31 8.46
N ARG A 283 -7.16 -13.72 7.49
CA ARG A 283 -8.49 -13.14 7.30
C ARG A 283 -9.44 -13.45 8.46
N ARG A 284 -9.43 -14.66 9.00
CA ARG A 284 -10.44 -15.12 9.97
C ARG A 284 -10.08 -14.84 11.43
N SER A 285 -8.79 -14.75 11.76
CA SER A 285 -8.32 -14.66 13.13
C SER A 285 -7.43 -13.44 13.35
N ARG A 286 -6.27 -13.37 12.68
CA ARG A 286 -5.25 -12.33 12.95
C ARG A 286 -5.75 -10.92 12.71
N PHE A 287 -6.54 -10.73 11.65
CA PHE A 287 -7.09 -9.42 11.37
C PHE A 287 -8.10 -8.95 12.43
N ASN A 288 -8.84 -9.84 13.09
CA ASN A 288 -9.71 -9.46 14.21
C ASN A 288 -8.88 -8.92 15.40
N THR A 289 -7.70 -9.50 15.65
CA THR A 289 -6.75 -8.99 16.65
C THR A 289 -6.28 -7.59 16.29
N ILE A 290 -5.94 -7.33 15.01
CA ILE A 290 -5.56 -5.98 14.52
C ILE A 290 -6.69 -4.97 14.73
N ILE A 291 -7.94 -5.33 14.44
CA ILE A 291 -9.10 -4.46 14.70
C ILE A 291 -9.20 -4.12 16.19
N ALA A 292 -9.07 -5.11 17.07
CA ALA A 292 -9.11 -4.90 18.52
C ALA A 292 -7.97 -3.96 18.99
N MET A 293 -6.74 -4.20 18.52
CA MET A 293 -5.59 -3.34 18.81
C MET A 293 -5.81 -1.90 18.34
N THR A 294 -6.38 -1.72 17.14
CA THR A 294 -6.64 -0.42 16.53
C THR A 294 -7.66 0.38 17.33
N ARG A 295 -8.75 -0.26 17.78
CA ARG A 295 -9.75 0.37 18.66
C ARG A 295 -9.13 0.80 20.01
N ASN A 296 -8.16 0.05 20.52
CA ASN A 296 -7.39 0.36 21.74
C ASN A 296 -6.21 1.33 21.53
N LEU A 297 -6.05 1.91 20.34
CA LEU A 297 -5.19 3.08 20.10
C LEU A 297 -5.93 4.42 20.23
N ASP A 298 -7.24 4.41 20.51
CA ASP A 298 -8.10 5.60 20.55
C ASP A 298 -8.08 6.36 19.21
N ILE A 299 -8.91 5.85 18.28
CA ILE A 299 -9.04 6.35 16.90
C ILE A 299 -9.38 7.85 16.89
N SER A 300 -10.27 8.28 17.79
CA SER A 300 -10.75 9.66 17.86
C SER A 300 -9.64 10.68 18.18
N LYS A 301 -8.62 10.25 18.94
CA LYS A 301 -7.45 11.08 19.29
C LYS A 301 -6.34 11.08 18.24
N ALA A 302 -6.46 10.32 17.16
CA ALA A 302 -5.48 10.35 16.07
C ALA A 302 -5.75 11.57 15.16
N ARG A 303 -5.45 12.78 15.66
CA ARG A 303 -5.72 14.05 14.98
C ARG A 303 -4.63 15.06 15.31
N HIS A 304 -4.25 15.85 14.31
CA HIS A 304 -3.36 16.98 14.53
C HIS A 304 -4.11 18.13 15.19
N ARG A 305 -3.43 18.85 16.10
CA ARG A 305 -3.90 20.16 16.54
C ARG A 305 -3.92 21.14 15.37
N ASP A 306 -4.66 22.23 15.51
CA ASP A 306 -4.67 23.28 14.48
C ASP A 306 -3.27 23.88 14.27
N MET A 307 -2.71 23.54 13.11
CA MET A 307 -1.45 23.97 12.51
C MET A 307 -1.31 25.45 12.14
N ARG A 308 -2.44 26.13 11.91
CA ARG A 308 -2.46 27.32 11.03
C ARG A 308 -1.80 28.54 11.65
N SER A 309 -2.08 28.82 12.91
CA SER A 309 -1.52 29.95 13.66
C SER A 309 -0.23 29.61 14.41
N LEU A 310 0.23 28.36 14.37
CA LEU A 310 1.41 27.89 15.10
C LEU A 310 2.69 28.55 14.57
N ALA A 311 3.55 29.07 15.45
CA ALA A 311 4.89 29.52 15.09
C ALA A 311 5.85 28.33 14.93
N GLU A 312 6.93 28.49 14.15
CA GLU A 312 7.90 27.41 13.90
C GLU A 312 8.53 26.89 15.19
N ASN A 313 8.86 27.78 16.12
CA ASN A 313 9.47 27.42 17.41
C ASN A 313 8.56 26.55 18.29
N ASP A 314 7.24 26.60 18.09
CA ASP A 314 6.26 25.82 18.85
C ASP A 314 5.93 24.48 18.17
N PHE A 315 6.52 24.20 17.00
CA PHE A 315 6.26 22.99 16.23
C PHE A 315 7.00 21.77 16.81
N ASN A 316 6.23 20.89 17.45
CA ASN A 316 6.72 19.60 17.91
C ASN A 316 6.68 18.58 16.76
N TRP A 317 7.82 18.43 16.07
CA TRP A 317 7.94 17.52 14.94
C TRP A 317 7.80 16.04 15.32
N GLU A 318 8.27 15.64 16.51
CA GLU A 318 8.17 14.25 16.96
C GLU A 318 6.72 13.84 17.26
N GLU A 319 5.92 14.73 17.85
CA GLU A 319 4.49 14.50 18.07
C GLU A 319 3.71 14.52 16.75
N PHE A 320 4.11 15.38 15.79
CA PHE A 320 3.55 15.36 14.43
C PHE A 320 3.79 13.99 13.76
N ILE A 321 5.04 13.50 13.76
CA ILE A 321 5.40 12.19 13.19
C ILE A 321 4.58 11.07 13.85
N TYR A 322 4.54 11.04 15.18
CA TYR A 322 3.77 10.04 15.92
C TYR A 322 2.27 10.07 15.55
N THR A 323 1.70 11.27 15.47
CA THR A 323 0.28 11.45 15.12
C THR A 323 0.00 11.03 13.68
N GLU A 324 0.88 11.38 12.73
CA GLU A 324 0.75 10.97 11.33
C GLU A 324 0.85 9.44 11.16
N GLU A 325 1.86 8.80 11.75
CA GLU A 325 2.00 7.34 11.68
C GLU A 325 0.78 6.64 12.29
N LYS A 326 0.21 7.20 13.37
CA LYS A 326 -1.04 6.71 13.98
C LYS A 326 -2.25 6.88 13.05
N ILE A 327 -2.42 8.05 12.42
CA ILE A 327 -3.49 8.29 11.43
C ILE A 327 -3.36 7.31 10.28
N ARG A 328 -2.17 7.19 9.71
CA ARG A 328 -1.87 6.35 8.54
C ARG A 328 -2.09 4.88 8.85
N ILE A 329 -1.62 4.35 9.99
CA ILE A 329 -1.87 2.93 10.30
C ILE A 329 -3.36 2.62 10.52
N ILE A 330 -4.13 3.51 11.16
CA ILE A 330 -5.58 3.35 11.30
C ILE A 330 -6.24 3.35 9.92
N LEU A 331 -5.86 4.29 9.05
CA LEU A 331 -6.35 4.38 7.68
C LEU A 331 -6.04 3.09 6.91
N PHE A 332 -4.82 2.55 7.02
CA PHE A 332 -4.41 1.32 6.33
C PHE A 332 -5.07 0.05 6.88
N VAL A 333 -5.37 -0.02 8.18
CA VAL A 333 -6.20 -1.09 8.76
C VAL A 333 -7.60 -1.05 8.14
N TYR A 334 -8.22 0.13 8.06
CA TYR A 334 -9.49 0.33 7.39
C TYR A 334 -9.43 -0.07 5.90
N LEU A 335 -8.39 0.33 5.18
CA LEU A 335 -8.20 0.00 3.77
C LEU A 335 -8.01 -1.51 3.54
N LEU A 336 -7.33 -2.21 4.46
CA LEU A 336 -7.19 -3.67 4.39
C LEU A 336 -8.52 -4.38 4.66
N ASP A 337 -9.34 -3.87 5.59
CA ASP A 337 -10.71 -4.38 5.81
C ASP A 337 -11.55 -4.20 4.54
N ALA A 338 -11.50 -3.01 3.92
CA ALA A 338 -12.16 -2.73 2.65
C ALA A 338 -11.66 -3.64 1.52
N ALA A 339 -10.36 -3.97 1.49
CA ALA A 339 -9.81 -4.92 0.55
C ALA A 339 -10.42 -6.32 0.73
N PHE A 340 -10.62 -6.80 1.96
CA PHE A 340 -11.30 -8.09 2.18
C PHE A 340 -12.76 -8.08 1.73
N VAL A 341 -13.45 -6.94 1.79
CA VAL A 341 -14.78 -6.76 1.18
C VAL A 341 -14.69 -6.93 -0.34
N THR A 342 -13.80 -6.18 -1.00
CA THR A 342 -13.66 -6.20 -2.47
C THR A 342 -13.25 -7.58 -2.99
N TRP A 343 -12.18 -8.15 -2.44
CA TRP A 343 -11.50 -9.30 -3.02
C TRP A 343 -12.00 -10.65 -2.50
N ASN A 344 -12.51 -10.69 -1.27
CA ASN A 344 -12.89 -11.94 -0.61
C ASN A 344 -14.36 -11.98 -0.19
N ASN A 345 -15.15 -10.95 -0.52
CA ASN A 345 -16.55 -10.82 -0.11
C ASN A 345 -16.75 -10.98 1.41
N HIS A 346 -15.73 -10.60 2.18
CA HIS A 346 -15.79 -10.69 3.63
C HIS A 346 -16.55 -9.47 4.16
N PRO A 347 -17.53 -9.62 5.07
CA PRO A 347 -18.16 -8.45 5.69
C PRO A 347 -17.13 -7.53 6.34
N PRO A 348 -17.29 -6.20 6.21
CA PRO A 348 -16.41 -5.25 6.88
C PRO A 348 -16.55 -5.38 8.39
N ARG A 349 -15.44 -5.24 9.10
CA ARG A 349 -15.33 -5.33 10.57
C ARG A 349 -15.27 -3.97 11.23
N MET A 350 -14.84 -2.94 10.49
CA MET A 350 -14.92 -1.54 10.88
C MET A 350 -16.15 -0.88 10.27
N ILE A 351 -16.94 -0.20 11.10
CA ILE A 351 -18.03 0.67 10.60
C ILE A 351 -17.47 2.05 10.28
N LEU A 352 -18.02 2.72 9.26
CA LEU A 352 -17.49 4.02 8.82
C LEU A 352 -17.53 5.10 9.91
N CYS A 353 -18.50 5.07 10.81
CA CYS A 353 -18.57 6.05 11.90
C CYS A 353 -17.50 5.86 12.99
N GLU A 354 -16.78 4.74 13.01
CA GLU A 354 -15.58 4.58 13.86
C GLU A 354 -14.41 5.43 13.36
N LEU A 355 -14.41 5.88 12.10
CA LEU A 355 -13.33 6.62 11.45
C LEU A 355 -13.30 8.10 11.89
N GLN A 356 -13.11 8.31 13.19
CA GLN A 356 -13.08 9.62 13.84
C GLN A 356 -11.68 10.26 13.86
N MET A 357 -10.68 9.61 13.26
CA MET A 357 -9.32 10.14 13.08
C MET A 357 -9.30 11.31 12.07
N GLY A 358 -8.19 12.04 12.04
CA GLY A 358 -7.94 13.11 11.08
C GLY A 358 -7.60 12.54 9.69
N LEU A 359 -7.51 13.43 8.70
CA LEU A 359 -6.96 13.10 7.40
C LEU A 359 -5.44 12.95 7.49
N ALA A 360 -4.87 12.05 6.69
CA ALA A 360 -3.42 11.98 6.52
C ALA A 360 -2.91 13.22 5.79
N HIS A 361 -1.80 13.79 6.24
CA HIS A 361 -1.16 14.89 5.54
C HIS A 361 -0.46 14.39 4.26
N PRO A 362 -0.19 15.28 3.27
CA PRO A 362 0.57 14.92 2.07
C PRO A 362 1.92 14.28 2.37
N GLU A 363 2.44 13.45 1.47
CA GLU A 363 3.71 12.74 1.68
C GLU A 363 4.87 13.73 1.82
N SER A 364 4.82 14.85 1.10
CA SER A 364 5.78 15.96 1.23
C SER A 364 5.83 16.54 2.65
N CYS A 365 4.72 16.55 3.39
CA CYS A 365 4.69 16.97 4.79
C CYS A 365 5.18 15.86 5.71
N PHE A 366 4.69 14.63 5.49
CA PHE A 366 4.99 13.49 6.34
C PHE A 366 6.47 13.13 6.26
N GLN A 367 7.04 12.89 5.07
CA GLN A 367 8.42 12.43 4.85
C GLN A 367 9.45 13.55 4.76
N ALA A 368 9.13 14.75 5.24
CA ALA A 368 10.10 15.83 5.27
C ALA A 368 11.32 15.44 6.13
N GLU A 369 12.54 15.69 5.65
CA GLU A 369 13.76 15.22 6.34
C GLU A 369 14.16 16.05 7.57
N SER A 370 13.44 17.15 7.84
CA SER A 370 13.70 18.02 8.99
C SER A 370 12.43 18.69 9.49
N SER A 371 12.45 19.09 10.77
CA SER A 371 11.36 19.83 11.41
C SER A 371 11.00 21.12 10.66
N THR A 372 11.99 21.94 10.27
CA THR A 372 11.78 23.16 9.49
C THR A 372 11.14 22.88 8.14
N LYS A 373 11.63 21.88 7.39
CA LYS A 373 11.06 21.54 6.08
C LYS A 373 9.62 21.03 6.20
N CYS A 374 9.36 20.20 7.22
CA CYS A 374 8.01 19.72 7.54
C CYS A 374 7.06 20.89 7.82
N PHE A 375 7.46 21.80 8.70
CA PHE A 375 6.68 22.98 9.05
C PHE A 375 6.39 23.87 7.83
N GLN A 376 7.40 24.14 6.99
CA GLN A 376 7.25 24.91 5.75
C GLN A 376 6.26 24.25 4.79
N ASN A 377 6.37 22.93 4.58
CA ASN A 377 5.47 22.20 3.69
C ASN A 377 4.03 22.22 4.23
N ILE A 378 3.84 22.08 5.54
CA ILE A 378 2.51 22.19 6.19
C ILE A 378 1.93 23.61 6.00
N LYS A 379 2.74 24.65 6.19
CA LYS A 379 2.29 26.04 6.00
C LYS A 379 1.92 26.33 4.55
N TYR A 380 2.73 25.86 3.61
CA TYR A 380 2.46 25.98 2.19
C TYR A 380 1.14 25.27 1.84
N TRP A 381 0.97 24.02 2.28
CA TRP A 381 -0.26 23.25 2.05
C TRP A 381 -1.50 23.98 2.59
N TYR A 382 -1.48 24.46 3.84
CA TYR A 382 -2.60 25.21 4.40
C TYR A 382 -2.88 26.54 3.68
N SER A 383 -1.88 27.16 3.05
CA SER A 383 -2.07 28.41 2.30
C SER A 383 -2.90 28.22 1.04
N LEU A 384 -2.90 27.01 0.46
CA LEU A 384 -3.66 26.70 -0.77
C LEU A 384 -5.16 26.62 -0.53
N PHE A 385 -5.61 26.32 0.70
CA PHE A 385 -7.04 26.26 1.03
C PHE A 385 -7.28 26.74 2.48
N PRO A 386 -7.30 28.07 2.71
CA PRO A 386 -7.35 28.67 4.05
C PRO A 386 -8.58 28.30 4.90
N GLN A 387 -9.66 27.85 4.26
CA GLN A 387 -10.94 27.52 4.90
C GLN A 387 -11.01 26.09 5.48
N GLN A 388 -9.88 25.39 5.65
CA GLN A 388 -9.90 24.04 6.23
C GLN A 388 -10.58 24.02 7.60
N GLN A 389 -11.48 23.06 7.78
CA GLN A 389 -12.11 22.77 9.07
C GLN A 389 -11.39 21.60 9.75
N ASP A 390 -11.39 21.60 11.08
CA ASP A 390 -10.93 20.45 11.86
C ASP A 390 -11.99 19.33 11.78
N GLU A 391 -11.89 18.54 10.72
CA GLU A 391 -12.82 17.47 10.37
C GLU A 391 -12.20 16.10 10.61
N CYS A 392 -13.02 15.15 11.07
CA CYS A 392 -12.65 13.74 11.08
C CYS A 392 -12.94 13.09 9.72
N PHE A 393 -12.29 11.97 9.44
CA PHE A 393 -12.43 11.23 8.19
C PHE A 393 -13.90 10.87 7.89
N TYR A 394 -14.67 10.46 8.90
CA TYR A 394 -16.09 10.18 8.75
C TYR A 394 -16.91 11.40 8.29
N SER A 395 -16.64 12.59 8.82
CA SER A 395 -17.33 13.82 8.41
C SER A 395 -17.03 14.21 6.95
N VAL A 396 -15.84 13.88 6.46
CA VAL A 396 -15.47 14.03 5.05
C VAL A 396 -16.32 13.09 4.19
N ILE A 397 -16.41 11.80 4.54
CA ILE A 397 -17.28 10.84 3.83
C ILE A 397 -18.73 11.36 3.77
N GLN A 398 -19.26 11.86 4.89
CA GLN A 398 -20.61 12.43 4.92
C GLN A 398 -20.77 13.61 3.98
N THR A 399 -19.74 14.45 3.82
CA THR A 399 -19.74 15.60 2.90
C THR A 399 -19.77 15.13 1.44
N PHE A 400 -19.01 14.09 1.09
CA PHE A 400 -19.09 13.47 -0.24
C PHE A 400 -20.47 12.88 -0.53
N CYS A 401 -21.16 12.32 0.47
CA CYS A 401 -22.48 11.72 0.27
C CYS A 401 -23.65 12.74 0.16
N ARG A 402 -23.40 14.06 0.26
CA ARG A 402 -24.43 15.10 0.13
C ARG A 402 -24.88 15.26 -1.32
N SER A 403 -26.15 15.60 -1.53
CA SER A 403 -26.74 15.79 -2.87
C SER A 403 -26.03 16.84 -3.74
N LYS A 404 -25.43 17.86 -3.13
CA LYS A 404 -24.61 18.86 -3.82
C LYS A 404 -23.41 19.23 -2.96
N MET A 405 -22.21 19.00 -3.47
CA MET A 405 -20.98 19.54 -2.89
C MET A 405 -20.74 20.95 -3.42
N ASN A 406 -20.55 21.92 -2.51
CA ASN A 406 -20.27 23.30 -2.90
C ASN A 406 -18.84 23.45 -3.47
N GLU A 407 -18.57 24.55 -4.18
CA GLU A 407 -17.26 24.75 -4.82
C GLU A 407 -16.10 24.89 -3.84
N VAL A 408 -16.37 25.38 -2.61
CA VAL A 408 -15.35 25.51 -1.55
C VAL A 408 -14.89 24.13 -1.09
N ASP A 409 -15.82 23.22 -0.85
CA ASP A 409 -15.56 21.82 -0.51
C ASP A 409 -14.84 21.10 -1.64
N GLN A 410 -15.28 21.31 -2.89
CA GLN A 410 -14.60 20.71 -4.05
C GLN A 410 -13.16 21.16 -4.17
N PHE A 411 -12.91 22.47 -4.01
CA PHE A 411 -11.56 23.02 -4.04
C PHE A 411 -10.71 22.49 -2.88
N ARG A 412 -11.23 22.53 -1.65
CA ARG A 412 -10.56 21.99 -0.45
C ARG A 412 -10.17 20.52 -0.62
N PHE A 413 -11.10 19.69 -1.09
CA PHE A 413 -10.84 18.26 -1.27
C PHE A 413 -9.96 17.95 -2.49
N ALA A 414 -9.77 18.89 -3.42
CA ALA A 414 -8.78 18.75 -4.48
C ALA A 414 -7.34 18.83 -3.94
N TYR A 415 -7.10 19.42 -2.77
CA TYR A 415 -5.76 19.51 -2.17
C TYR A 415 -5.48 18.49 -1.06
N THR A 416 -6.40 17.55 -0.78
CA THR A 416 -6.12 16.49 0.21
C THR A 416 -5.10 15.49 -0.33
N ALA A 417 -4.38 14.79 0.55
CA ALA A 417 -3.45 13.74 0.10
C ALA A 417 -4.20 12.63 -0.66
N LEU A 418 -3.59 12.09 -1.73
CA LEU A 418 -4.21 11.09 -2.59
C LEU A 418 -4.65 9.82 -1.84
N ILE A 419 -3.91 9.43 -0.80
CA ILE A 419 -4.29 8.32 0.10
C ILE A 419 -5.67 8.52 0.74
N ASN A 420 -6.02 9.74 1.15
CA ASN A 420 -7.34 10.03 1.70
C ASN A 420 -8.41 9.89 0.62
N PHE A 421 -8.09 10.35 -0.60
CA PHE A 421 -8.99 10.30 -1.73
C PHE A 421 -9.32 8.87 -2.15
N TRP A 422 -8.32 7.98 -2.15
CA TRP A 422 -8.49 6.55 -2.33
C TRP A 422 -9.32 5.92 -1.21
N ALA A 423 -9.06 6.29 0.05
CA ALA A 423 -9.83 5.80 1.19
C ALA A 423 -11.32 6.22 1.14
N ILE A 424 -11.64 7.39 0.58
CA ILE A 424 -13.03 7.81 0.36
C ILE A 424 -13.75 6.89 -0.65
N VAL A 425 -13.08 6.49 -1.75
CA VAL A 425 -13.65 5.51 -2.69
C VAL A 425 -13.95 4.18 -2.01
N LYS A 426 -13.06 3.73 -1.11
CA LYS A 426 -13.28 2.51 -0.32
C LYS A 426 -14.50 2.60 0.59
N ALA A 427 -14.87 3.80 1.04
CA ALA A 427 -16.09 3.98 1.81
C ALA A 427 -17.33 3.69 0.97
N PHE A 428 -17.35 4.13 -0.30
CA PHE A 428 -18.46 3.82 -1.21
C PHE A 428 -18.59 2.32 -1.45
N GLN A 429 -17.48 1.60 -1.63
CA GLN A 429 -17.49 0.14 -1.80
C GLN A 429 -18.08 -0.57 -0.56
N ILE A 430 -17.74 -0.11 0.65
CA ILE A 430 -18.31 -0.63 1.90
C ILE A 430 -19.81 -0.32 2.00
N MET A 431 -20.24 0.88 1.62
CA MET A 431 -21.66 1.25 1.62
C MET A 431 -22.47 0.42 0.62
N ILE A 432 -21.94 0.20 -0.59
CA ILE A 432 -22.55 -0.68 -1.60
C ILE A 432 -22.71 -2.09 -1.04
N PHE A 433 -21.67 -2.64 -0.41
CA PHE A 433 -21.75 -3.95 0.20
C PHE A 433 -22.84 -4.04 1.27
N HIS A 434 -22.93 -3.07 2.18
CA HIS A 434 -23.97 -3.05 3.21
C HIS A 434 -25.39 -2.94 2.62
N ASN A 435 -25.59 -2.05 1.64
CA ASN A 435 -26.88 -1.89 0.98
C ASN A 435 -27.29 -3.15 0.20
N HIS A 436 -26.32 -3.89 -0.35
CA HIS A 436 -26.60 -5.14 -1.06
C HIS A 436 -27.01 -6.29 -0.12
N VAL A 437 -26.40 -6.37 1.06
CA VAL A 437 -26.69 -7.42 2.05
C VAL A 437 -27.98 -7.14 2.84
N MET A 438 -28.37 -5.86 2.96
CA MET A 438 -29.63 -5.44 3.57
C MET A 438 -30.79 -5.54 2.57
N ILE A 439 -32.03 -5.66 3.08
CA ILE A 439 -33.25 -5.47 2.28
C ILE A 439 -33.41 -3.95 2.08
N SER A 440 -32.59 -3.38 1.20
CA SER A 440 -32.51 -1.93 0.99
C SER A 440 -33.49 -1.46 -0.07
N SER A 441 -34.14 -0.32 0.19
CA SER A 441 -34.87 0.43 -0.83
C SER A 441 -33.91 1.18 -1.75
N GLU A 442 -34.32 1.47 -2.98
CA GLU A 442 -33.52 2.21 -3.97
C GLU A 442 -32.99 3.55 -3.43
N THR A 443 -33.78 4.21 -2.56
CA THR A 443 -33.40 5.45 -1.88
C THR A 443 -32.16 5.36 -0.99
N GLN A 444 -31.77 4.15 -0.53
CA GLN A 444 -30.57 3.95 0.30
C GLN A 444 -29.27 4.01 -0.52
N PHE A 445 -29.35 3.88 -1.85
CA PHE A 445 -28.21 4.03 -2.75
C PHE A 445 -27.90 5.49 -3.09
N GLN A 446 -28.86 6.41 -2.89
CA GLN A 446 -28.70 7.82 -3.24
C GLN A 446 -27.47 8.50 -2.60
N PRO A 447 -27.14 8.28 -1.31
CA PRO A 447 -25.92 8.85 -0.72
C PRO A 447 -24.64 8.35 -1.39
N VAL A 448 -24.62 7.07 -1.81
CA VAL A 448 -23.47 6.48 -2.52
C VAL A 448 -23.34 7.09 -3.92
N LEU A 449 -24.45 7.21 -4.65
CA LEU A 449 -24.47 7.84 -5.98
C LEU A 449 -23.95 9.29 -5.92
N ASN A 450 -24.43 10.06 -4.93
CA ASN A 450 -23.93 11.40 -4.66
C ASN A 450 -22.41 11.38 -4.38
N GLY A 451 -21.96 10.43 -3.55
CA GLY A 451 -20.55 10.21 -3.22
C GLY A 451 -19.68 10.01 -4.45
N ILE A 452 -20.08 9.08 -5.34
CA ILE A 452 -19.38 8.76 -6.59
C ILE A 452 -19.30 9.97 -7.52
N ASN A 453 -20.39 10.73 -7.65
CA ASN A 453 -20.44 11.92 -8.50
C ASN A 453 -19.60 13.09 -7.93
N ASN A 454 -19.70 13.34 -6.62
CA ASN A 454 -18.88 14.36 -5.96
C ASN A 454 -17.39 13.99 -5.98
N TRP A 455 -17.06 12.69 -5.87
CA TRP A 455 -15.70 12.21 -6.05
C TRP A 455 -15.17 12.49 -7.46
N LYS A 456 -15.95 12.17 -8.49
CA LYS A 456 -15.61 12.54 -9.88
C LYS A 456 -15.36 14.05 -10.02
N ALA A 457 -16.23 14.88 -9.47
CA ALA A 457 -16.08 16.34 -9.55
C ALA A 457 -14.78 16.84 -8.88
N VAL A 458 -14.45 16.32 -7.70
CA VAL A 458 -13.20 16.66 -7.00
C VAL A 458 -11.97 16.16 -7.76
N TRP A 459 -12.04 14.94 -8.31
CA TRP A 459 -10.96 14.37 -9.13
C TRP A 459 -10.68 15.21 -10.36
N ASN A 460 -11.72 15.57 -11.11
CA ASN A 460 -11.63 16.42 -12.29
C ASN A 460 -11.04 17.80 -11.96
N ARG A 461 -11.35 18.34 -10.77
CA ARG A 461 -10.79 19.62 -10.32
C ARG A 461 -9.29 19.55 -10.03
N ARG A 462 -8.76 18.41 -9.60
CA ARG A 462 -7.31 18.24 -9.37
C ARG A 462 -6.51 18.44 -10.66
N PHE A 463 -6.94 17.80 -11.75
CA PHE A 463 -6.31 17.96 -13.07
C PHE A 463 -6.28 19.40 -13.55
N VAL A 464 -7.39 20.12 -13.35
CA VAL A 464 -7.54 21.51 -13.83
C VAL A 464 -6.56 22.45 -13.13
N ASN A 465 -6.27 22.21 -11.86
CA ASN A 465 -5.34 23.05 -11.12
C ASN A 465 -3.87 22.84 -11.57
N GLY A 466 -3.55 21.76 -12.28
CA GLY A 466 -2.18 21.41 -12.65
C GLY A 466 -1.30 21.04 -11.45
N ASP A 467 -1.92 20.59 -10.35
CA ASP A 467 -1.28 20.28 -9.07
C ASP A 467 -0.80 18.82 -8.99
N ASP A 468 -0.68 18.16 -10.13
CA ASP A 468 -0.42 16.73 -10.26
C ASP A 468 0.91 16.36 -9.57
N ASP A 469 1.90 17.25 -9.68
CA ASP A 469 3.24 17.09 -9.08
C ASP A 469 3.33 17.51 -7.60
N ILE A 470 2.33 18.22 -7.05
CA ILE A 470 2.45 18.87 -5.72
C ILE A 470 2.02 17.94 -4.57
N PHE A 471 1.10 17.00 -4.83
CA PHE A 471 0.44 16.19 -3.80
C PHE A 471 0.37 14.70 -4.14
N ASP A 472 1.44 14.14 -4.68
CA ASP A 472 1.57 12.70 -4.84
C ASP A 472 0.58 12.13 -5.87
N VAL A 473 0.41 12.76 -7.05
CA VAL A 473 -0.50 12.32 -8.12
C VAL A 473 0.27 12.04 -9.43
N PRO A 474 0.50 10.78 -9.83
CA PRO A 474 1.02 10.48 -11.16
C PRO A 474 -0.18 10.33 -12.09
N ILE A 475 -0.37 11.30 -12.98
CA ILE A 475 -1.29 11.11 -14.09
C ILE A 475 -0.54 10.37 -15.19
N ALA A 476 -1.03 9.18 -15.54
CA ALA A 476 -0.52 8.49 -16.71
C ALA A 476 -0.82 9.31 -17.97
N GLU A 477 0.15 9.38 -18.88
CA GLU A 477 0.08 10.05 -20.19
C GLU A 477 -1.13 9.62 -21.06
N ASN A 478 -1.80 8.53 -20.66
CA ASN A 478 -2.81 7.82 -21.44
C ASN A 478 -4.21 8.41 -21.26
N THR A 479 -4.44 9.30 -20.29
CA THR A 479 -5.74 9.95 -20.07
C THR A 479 -5.92 11.12 -21.05
N ALA A 480 -6.08 10.78 -22.33
CA ALA A 480 -6.48 11.64 -23.47
C ALA A 480 -6.27 13.16 -23.32
N GLY A 481 -5.07 13.67 -23.63
CA GLY A 481 -4.93 14.96 -24.32
C GLY A 481 -4.03 16.05 -23.72
N THR A 482 -3.24 15.80 -22.68
CA THR A 482 -2.21 16.77 -22.23
C THR A 482 -0.88 16.10 -21.97
N ALA A 483 0.07 16.33 -22.87
CA ALA A 483 1.46 15.90 -22.71
C ALA A 483 2.17 16.77 -21.66
N ARG A 484 2.63 16.16 -20.56
CA ARG A 484 3.69 16.71 -19.72
C ARG A 484 4.57 15.59 -19.19
N VAL A 485 5.75 15.46 -19.79
CA VAL A 485 6.89 14.70 -19.23
C VAL A 485 7.80 15.69 -18.54
N GLY A 486 8.20 15.39 -17.30
CA GLY A 486 9.30 16.10 -16.64
C GLY A 486 9.56 15.59 -15.23
N MET A 487 10.49 14.64 -15.10
CA MET A 487 11.07 14.11 -13.85
C MET A 487 10.22 13.13 -13.02
N MET A 488 10.01 11.90 -13.53
CA MET A 488 10.16 10.75 -12.65
C MET A 488 11.64 10.64 -12.28
N ASP A 489 12.05 11.35 -11.24
CA ASP A 489 13.27 10.99 -10.52
C ASP A 489 13.02 9.58 -9.94
N ILE A 490 14.03 8.71 -10.00
CA ILE A 490 13.95 7.26 -9.70
C ILE A 490 13.64 6.98 -8.20
N GLY A 491 13.14 7.97 -7.45
CA GLY A 491 12.89 7.93 -6.01
C GLY A 491 11.50 8.37 -5.54
N GLN A 492 10.54 8.66 -6.45
CA GLN A 492 9.15 8.97 -6.07
C GLN A 492 8.18 7.96 -6.69
N HIS A 493 8.36 6.69 -6.36
CA HIS A 493 7.30 5.71 -6.59
C HIS A 493 6.15 6.05 -5.65
N LEU A 494 4.97 6.33 -6.20
CA LEU A 494 3.75 6.51 -5.43
C LEU A 494 3.11 5.13 -5.18
N GLY A 495 2.42 4.98 -4.06
CA GLY A 495 1.76 3.71 -3.72
C GLY A 495 0.61 3.38 -4.65
N PHE A 496 0.13 2.14 -4.59
CA PHE A 496 -0.99 1.66 -5.41
C PHE A 496 -2.32 2.45 -5.28
N TRP A 497 -2.43 3.40 -4.33
CA TRP A 497 -3.55 4.35 -4.26
C TRP A 497 -3.59 5.33 -5.45
N THR A 498 -2.55 5.39 -6.28
CA THR A 498 -2.56 6.06 -7.59
C THR A 498 -3.65 5.54 -8.52
N HIS A 499 -4.02 4.27 -8.37
CA HIS A 499 -5.10 3.62 -9.12
C HIS A 499 -6.49 3.87 -8.50
N ALA A 500 -6.68 4.96 -7.74
CA ALA A 500 -7.96 5.28 -7.11
C ALA A 500 -9.11 5.43 -8.11
N SER A 501 -8.83 5.91 -9.33
CA SER A 501 -9.80 6.02 -10.43
C SER A 501 -10.40 4.65 -10.80
N GLU A 502 -9.60 3.58 -10.85
CA GLU A 502 -10.10 2.23 -11.13
C GLU A 502 -11.05 1.74 -10.03
N TYR A 503 -10.72 1.99 -8.76
CA TYR A 503 -11.63 1.65 -7.67
C TYR A 503 -12.93 2.46 -7.71
N TRP A 504 -12.89 3.71 -8.19
CA TRP A 504 -14.08 4.53 -8.41
C TRP A 504 -14.95 3.94 -9.52
N LEU A 505 -14.33 3.56 -10.65
CA LEU A 505 -15.02 2.94 -11.78
C LEU A 505 -15.69 1.63 -11.33
N LEU A 506 -14.98 0.80 -10.57
CA LEU A 506 -15.52 -0.41 -9.97
C LEU A 506 -16.73 -0.14 -9.09
N ALA A 507 -16.65 0.85 -8.19
CA ALA A 507 -17.78 1.21 -7.33
C ALA A 507 -18.99 1.69 -8.15
N ARG A 508 -18.75 2.50 -9.18
CA ARG A 508 -19.80 3.01 -10.08
C ARG A 508 -20.50 1.89 -10.84
N LEU A 509 -19.75 0.98 -11.45
CA LEU A 509 -20.34 -0.11 -12.24
C LEU A 509 -21.15 -1.07 -11.36
N ILE A 510 -20.64 -1.43 -10.18
CA ILE A 510 -21.38 -2.28 -9.23
C ILE A 510 -22.66 -1.58 -8.79
N LEU A 511 -22.61 -0.29 -8.48
CA LEU A 511 -23.79 0.49 -8.09
C LEU A 511 -24.85 0.52 -9.20
N ASN A 512 -24.44 0.79 -10.44
CA ASN A 512 -25.34 0.83 -11.59
C ASN A 512 -26.02 -0.51 -11.85
N GLN A 513 -25.29 -1.62 -11.71
CA GLN A 513 -25.86 -2.97 -11.82
C GLN A 513 -26.90 -3.27 -10.74
N MET A 514 -26.68 -2.78 -9.52
CA MET A 514 -27.65 -2.95 -8.43
C MET A 514 -28.92 -2.13 -8.66
N LEU A 515 -28.79 -0.89 -9.13
CA LEU A 515 -29.92 -0.02 -9.45
C LEU A 515 -30.76 -0.58 -10.61
N SER A 516 -30.13 -1.04 -11.70
CA SER A 516 -30.85 -1.64 -12.83
C SER A 516 -31.58 -2.93 -12.46
N SER A 517 -30.97 -3.76 -11.61
CA SER A 517 -31.59 -4.98 -11.10
C SER A 517 -32.79 -4.70 -10.18
N SER A 518 -32.77 -3.61 -9.41
CA SER A 518 -33.93 -3.20 -8.60
C SER A 518 -35.10 -2.70 -9.46
N SER A 519 -34.83 -1.93 -10.52
CA SER A 519 -35.87 -1.45 -11.43
C SER A 519 -36.54 -2.61 -12.19
N ASN A 520 -35.75 -3.55 -12.72
CA ASN A 520 -36.28 -4.71 -13.44
C ASN A 520 -37.10 -5.67 -12.55
N ARG A 521 -36.84 -5.73 -11.24
CA ARG A 521 -37.67 -6.50 -10.28
C ARG A 521 -39.05 -5.89 -10.03
N ILE A 522 -39.20 -4.59 -10.25
CA ILE A 522 -40.49 -3.90 -10.11
C ILE A 522 -41.32 -4.09 -11.40
N GLU A 523 -40.67 -4.22 -12.56
CA GLU A 523 -41.33 -4.42 -13.86
C GLU A 523 -41.63 -5.89 -14.18
N ALA A 524 -40.84 -6.85 -13.67
CA ALA A 524 -41.02 -8.28 -13.91
C ALA A 524 -42.15 -8.94 -13.08
N SER A 525 -43.29 -8.28 -12.94
CA SER A 525 -44.55 -8.88 -12.46
C SER A 525 -45.43 -9.46 -13.58
N GLU A 526 -44.99 -9.43 -14.83
CA GLU A 526 -45.67 -10.12 -15.95
C GLU A 526 -44.65 -10.86 -16.83
N ASP A 527 -44.92 -12.15 -17.03
CA ASP A 527 -44.23 -13.19 -17.81
C ASP A 527 -43.16 -12.76 -18.84
N GLU A 528 -41.85 -12.93 -18.52
CA GLU A 528 -40.82 -13.28 -19.52
C GLU A 528 -39.62 -14.04 -18.91
N PRO A 529 -38.98 -14.96 -19.67
CA PRO A 529 -37.91 -15.80 -19.16
C PRO A 529 -36.58 -15.04 -19.05
N ALA A 530 -35.93 -15.17 -17.89
CA ALA A 530 -34.65 -14.57 -17.56
C ALA A 530 -33.52 -14.98 -18.53
N GLY A 531 -33.24 -14.11 -19.51
CA GLY A 531 -32.09 -14.23 -20.40
C GLY A 531 -31.41 -12.87 -20.56
N SER A 532 -30.20 -12.74 -20.00
CA SER A 532 -29.17 -11.70 -20.22
C SER A 532 -28.76 -10.80 -19.04
N LEU A 533 -29.34 -10.93 -17.84
CA LEU A 533 -28.71 -10.30 -16.66
C LEU A 533 -27.52 -11.14 -16.18
N LEU A 534 -26.34 -10.52 -16.11
CA LEU A 534 -25.27 -10.98 -15.23
C LEU A 534 -25.86 -11.11 -13.82
N ASP A 535 -26.10 -12.36 -13.42
CA ASP A 535 -26.82 -12.71 -12.21
C ASP A 535 -26.10 -12.12 -10.99
N LEU A 536 -26.77 -11.26 -10.22
CA LEU A 536 -26.29 -10.79 -8.91
C LEU A 536 -25.95 -11.96 -7.97
N SER A 537 -26.42 -13.18 -8.28
CA SER A 537 -25.95 -14.41 -7.64
C SER A 537 -24.44 -14.62 -7.76
N PHE A 538 -23.74 -13.99 -8.71
CA PHE A 538 -22.27 -14.02 -8.79
C PHE A 538 -21.59 -13.32 -7.60
N PHE A 539 -22.18 -12.22 -7.10
CA PHE A 539 -21.74 -11.55 -5.87
C PHE A 539 -22.17 -12.30 -4.60
N THR A 540 -23.31 -13.00 -4.62
CA THR A 540 -23.83 -13.77 -3.46
C THR A 540 -23.28 -15.20 -3.33
N ARG A 541 -22.89 -15.87 -4.44
CA ARG A 541 -22.33 -17.24 -4.46
C ARG A 541 -20.87 -17.32 -4.04
N ARG A 542 -20.18 -16.19 -3.89
CA ARG A 542 -18.83 -16.08 -3.29
C ARG A 542 -18.73 -16.50 -1.82
N THR A 543 -19.81 -17.03 -1.25
CA THR A 543 -19.89 -17.50 0.14
C THR A 543 -19.26 -18.87 0.39
N ARG A 544 -18.65 -19.52 -0.62
CA ARG A 544 -17.85 -20.73 -0.37
C ARG A 544 -16.37 -20.39 -0.16
N ALA A 545 -15.89 -20.83 1.00
CA ALA A 545 -14.53 -20.71 1.46
C ALA A 545 -13.49 -20.98 0.37
N VAL A 546 -12.41 -20.17 0.38
CA VAL A 546 -11.17 -20.25 -0.44
C VAL A 546 -11.08 -19.24 -1.60
N GLY A 547 -12.15 -18.50 -1.94
CA GLY A 547 -12.11 -17.45 -2.97
C GLY A 547 -11.15 -16.29 -2.69
N GLY A 548 -9.96 -16.33 -3.30
CA GLY A 548 -9.01 -15.24 -3.36
C GLY A 548 -9.28 -14.26 -4.51
N PRO A 549 -8.38 -13.31 -4.77
CA PRO A 549 -8.47 -12.39 -5.91
C PRO A 549 -8.57 -13.07 -7.28
N ALA A 550 -8.13 -14.33 -7.40
CA ALA A 550 -8.29 -15.13 -8.61
C ALA A 550 -9.77 -15.30 -9.01
N GLU A 551 -10.69 -15.42 -8.04
CA GLU A 551 -12.14 -15.45 -8.33
C GLU A 551 -12.70 -14.04 -8.62
N PHE A 552 -11.94 -12.97 -8.39
CA PHE A 552 -12.33 -11.60 -8.72
C PHE A 552 -11.98 -11.21 -10.13
N VAL A 553 -11.01 -11.91 -10.75
CA VAL A 553 -10.66 -11.75 -12.16
C VAL A 553 -11.91 -11.80 -13.03
N LEU A 554 -12.76 -12.81 -12.85
CA LEU A 554 -13.99 -12.99 -13.62
C LEU A 554 -14.99 -11.84 -13.45
N VAL A 555 -15.01 -11.20 -12.28
CA VAL A 555 -15.86 -10.03 -12.02
C VAL A 555 -15.34 -8.83 -12.80
N ILE A 556 -14.04 -8.55 -12.72
CA ILE A 556 -13.46 -7.42 -13.45
C ILE A 556 -13.55 -7.65 -14.96
N GLU A 557 -13.29 -8.86 -15.45
CA GLU A 557 -13.46 -9.21 -16.88
C GLU A 557 -14.89 -8.98 -17.38
N ALA A 558 -15.90 -9.39 -16.60
CA ALA A 558 -17.30 -9.17 -16.98
C ALA A 558 -17.67 -7.68 -16.98
N LEU A 559 -17.16 -6.91 -16.01
CA LEU A 559 -17.38 -5.46 -15.93
C LEU A 559 -16.67 -4.72 -17.06
N ASP A 560 -15.44 -5.08 -17.37
CA ASP A 560 -14.63 -4.49 -18.45
C ASP A 560 -15.26 -4.77 -19.82
N ALA A 561 -15.71 -6.01 -20.06
CA ALA A 561 -16.47 -6.35 -21.26
C ALA A 561 -17.80 -5.56 -21.36
N SER A 562 -18.46 -5.28 -20.24
CA SER A 562 -19.70 -4.49 -20.21
C SER A 562 -19.45 -3.02 -20.58
N ILE A 563 -18.28 -2.46 -20.25
CA ILE A 563 -17.88 -1.12 -20.67
C ILE A 563 -17.74 -1.07 -22.20
N LEU A 564 -17.04 -2.05 -22.79
CA LEU A 564 -16.83 -2.13 -24.23
C LEU A 564 -18.13 -2.24 -25.04
N VAL A 565 -19.15 -2.91 -24.47
CA VAL A 565 -20.48 -3.04 -25.10
C VAL A 565 -21.31 -1.76 -24.97
N ALA A 566 -21.06 -0.94 -23.94
CA ALA A 566 -21.80 0.30 -23.67
C ALA A 566 -21.29 1.52 -24.46
N VAL A 567 -20.13 1.43 -25.12
CA VAL A 567 -19.64 2.47 -26.02
C VAL A 567 -20.46 2.40 -27.33
N PRO A 568 -21.24 3.43 -27.69
CA PRO A 568 -21.94 3.43 -28.97
C PRO A 568 -20.93 3.36 -30.12
N LEU A 569 -21.22 2.53 -31.13
CA LEU A 569 -20.48 2.40 -32.39
C LEU A 569 -20.22 3.74 -33.13
N GLU A 570 -20.78 4.85 -32.66
CA GLU A 570 -20.52 6.20 -33.15
C GLU A 570 -19.13 6.73 -32.75
N TYR A 571 -18.52 6.25 -31.65
CA TYR A 571 -17.19 6.71 -31.21
C TYR A 571 -16.04 6.14 -32.06
N ASP A 572 -16.24 4.97 -32.69
CA ASP A 572 -15.24 4.36 -33.58
C ASP A 572 -15.11 5.09 -34.93
N GLN A 573 -16.16 5.78 -35.39
CA GLN A 573 -16.08 6.59 -36.61
C GLN A 573 -15.23 7.85 -36.42
N ALA A 574 -15.24 8.46 -35.23
CA ALA A 574 -14.39 9.61 -34.93
C ALA A 574 -12.90 9.22 -34.82
N ARG A 575 -12.60 8.02 -34.31
CA ARG A 575 -11.24 7.46 -34.22
C ARG A 575 -10.68 7.03 -35.59
N LEU A 576 -11.55 6.60 -36.51
CA LEU A 576 -11.19 6.30 -37.90
C LEU A 576 -11.02 7.54 -38.78
N GLN A 577 -11.67 8.66 -38.45
CA GLN A 577 -11.47 9.94 -39.15
C GLN A 577 -10.18 10.66 -38.73
N SER A 578 -9.75 10.56 -37.47
CA SER A 578 -8.48 11.15 -37.03
C SER A 578 -7.24 10.47 -37.62
N HIS A 579 -7.33 9.20 -38.01
CA HIS A 579 -6.27 8.48 -38.72
C HIS A 579 -6.23 8.74 -40.24
N LYS A 580 -7.27 9.35 -40.84
CA LYS A 580 -7.27 9.72 -42.27
C LYS A 580 -6.81 11.15 -42.55
N CYS A 581 -6.61 11.99 -41.54
CA CYS A 581 -6.10 13.36 -41.71
C CYS A 581 -4.56 13.46 -41.68
N LEU A 582 -3.82 12.34 -41.68
CA LEU A 582 -2.34 12.33 -41.69
C LEU A 582 -1.71 11.82 -42.99
N GLU A 583 -2.48 11.63 -44.07
CA GLU A 583 -1.93 11.49 -45.42
C GLU A 583 -2.09 12.83 -46.16
N MET A 584 -1.16 13.76 -45.92
CA MET A 584 -0.97 14.91 -46.80
C MET A 584 -0.14 14.51 -48.03
N ASP A 585 -0.64 14.95 -49.17
CA ASP A 585 -0.13 14.78 -50.54
C ASP A 585 1.30 15.35 -50.69
N PRO A 586 2.30 14.60 -51.21
CA PRO A 586 3.70 15.05 -51.32
C PRO A 586 3.96 16.02 -52.50
N ALA A 587 3.05 16.96 -52.77
CA ALA A 587 3.15 17.87 -53.92
C ALA A 587 3.20 19.38 -53.59
N GLU A 588 3.18 19.78 -52.32
CA GLU A 588 3.33 21.20 -51.93
C GLU A 588 4.51 21.41 -50.96
N ILE A 589 5.72 21.16 -51.46
CA ILE A 589 6.92 21.88 -51.01
C ILE A 589 7.64 22.38 -52.26
N ASN A 590 7.30 23.61 -52.67
CA ASN A 590 8.20 24.58 -53.31
C ASN A 590 7.56 25.96 -53.31
#